data_AF-A0A7C6AB03-F1
#
_entry.id   AF-A0A7C6AB03-F1
#
_cell.length_a   1.000
_cell.length_b   1.000
_cell.length_c   1.000
_cell.angle_alpha   90.00
_cell.angle_beta   90.00
_cell.angle_gamma   90.00
#
_symmetry.space_group_name_H-M   'P 1'
#
loop_
_entity.id
_entity.type
_entity.pdbx_description
1 polymer ?
#
loop_
_entity_poly.entity_id
_entity_poly.type
_entity_poly.pdbx_seq_one_letter_code
_entity_poly.pdbx_strand_id
1 'polypeptide(L)'
;MHTYLFAAVPKFIKCQTDLTSYDDTLQQFNNTLSPLEIEILAKKMVLEWLEPQIQSIYMVKQLMNSSDFKIYSQAQHLHELENFRKRLYVEIDDLTVQYTYNYAPNAFQNLAL
;
A
#
# COMPACT_ATOMS: atom_id res chain seq x y z
N MET A 1 -13.01 0.90 6.53
CA MET A 1 -11.60 0.74 6.95
C MET A 1 -11.15 -0.72 6.81
N HIS A 2 -11.92 -1.68 7.36
CA HIS A 2 -11.66 -3.12 7.26
C HIS A 2 -11.44 -3.67 5.85
N THR A 3 -12.17 -3.16 4.85
CA THR A 3 -12.07 -3.60 3.45
C THR A 3 -10.68 -3.38 2.87
N TYR A 4 -10.07 -2.23 3.18
CA TYR A 4 -8.73 -1.88 2.69
C TYR A 4 -7.63 -2.63 3.44
N LEU A 5 -7.86 -2.92 4.74
CA LEU A 5 -6.97 -3.78 5.52
C LEU A 5 -6.88 -5.18 4.90
N PHE A 6 -8.03 -5.82 4.67
CA PHE A 6 -8.06 -7.17 4.08
C PHE A 6 -7.55 -7.22 2.64
N ALA A 7 -7.70 -6.13 1.87
CA ALA A 7 -7.09 -6.03 0.55
C ALA A 7 -5.56 -5.82 0.60
N ALA A 8 -5.06 -5.13 1.64
CA ALA A 8 -3.65 -4.82 1.82
C ALA A 8 -2.84 -5.99 2.37
N VAL A 9 -3.40 -6.78 3.31
CA VAL A 9 -2.76 -7.95 3.94
C VAL A 9 -2.10 -8.91 2.92
N PRO A 10 -2.81 -9.43 1.89
CA PRO A 10 -2.19 -10.36 0.94
C PRO A 10 -1.13 -9.71 0.04
N LYS A 11 -1.12 -8.37 -0.06
CA LYS A 11 -0.12 -7.62 -0.84
C LYS A 11 1.17 -7.36 -0.07
N PHE A 12 1.24 -7.73 1.22
CA PHE A 12 2.46 -7.67 2.02
C PHE A 12 3.21 -9.03 1.99
N ILE A 13 3.70 -9.40 0.80
CA ILE A 13 4.28 -10.73 0.52
C ILE A 13 5.50 -11.07 1.38
N LYS A 14 6.32 -10.06 1.73
CA LYS A 14 7.58 -10.28 2.48
C LYS A 14 7.42 -10.22 4.00
N CYS A 15 6.21 -10.12 4.54
CA CYS A 15 6.01 -10.04 5.99
C CYS A 15 6.36 -11.37 6.67
N GLN A 16 7.20 -11.34 7.71
CA GLN A 16 7.55 -12.49 8.55
C GLN A 16 6.43 -12.82 9.53
N THR A 17 5.72 -11.79 9.99
CA THR A 17 4.58 -11.95 10.89
C THR A 17 3.36 -12.42 10.12
N ASP A 18 2.69 -13.46 10.62
CA ASP A 18 1.44 -13.92 10.02
C ASP A 18 0.31 -12.89 10.25
N LEU A 19 -0.09 -12.24 9.16
CA LEU A 19 -1.16 -11.23 9.12
C LEU A 19 -2.55 -11.84 8.91
N THR A 20 -2.67 -13.15 8.69
CA THR A 20 -3.98 -13.81 8.53
C THR A 20 -4.68 -14.05 9.86
N SER A 21 -3.93 -14.05 10.96
CA SER A 21 -4.44 -14.17 12.33
C SER A 21 -4.98 -12.83 12.86
N TYR A 22 -6.04 -12.33 12.23
CA TYR A 22 -6.75 -11.13 12.64
C TYR A 22 -8.07 -11.48 13.35
N ASP A 23 -8.29 -10.90 14.53
CA ASP A 23 -9.53 -11.06 15.30
C ASP A 23 -10.51 -9.92 14.94
N ASP A 24 -11.61 -10.26 14.27
CA ASP A 24 -12.65 -9.31 13.84
C ASP A 24 -13.47 -8.74 15.02
N THR A 25 -13.54 -9.47 16.14
CA THR A 25 -14.26 -9.03 17.35
C THR A 25 -13.43 -8.03 18.14
N LEU A 26 -12.15 -8.34 18.35
CA LEU A 26 -11.21 -7.49 19.09
C LEU A 26 -10.54 -6.42 18.22
N GLN A 27 -10.71 -6.49 16.90
CA GLN A 27 -10.11 -5.59 15.90
C GLN A 27 -8.59 -5.50 15.98
N GLN A 28 -7.91 -6.63 16.21
CA GLN A 28 -6.46 -6.68 16.40
C GLN A 28 -5.83 -7.89 15.69
N PHE A 29 -4.55 -7.76 15.37
CA PHE A 29 -3.72 -8.91 15.03
C PHE A 29 -3.34 -9.66 16.31
N ASN A 30 -3.42 -10.99 16.29
CA ASN A 30 -3.00 -11.82 17.42
C ASN A 30 -1.47 -11.84 17.59
N ASN A 31 -0.75 -11.51 16.52
CA ASN A 31 0.70 -11.39 16.52
C ASN A 31 1.12 -9.92 16.72
N THR A 32 2.24 -9.72 17.41
CA THR A 32 2.81 -8.38 17.57
C THR A 32 3.54 -7.99 16.29
N LEU A 33 3.04 -6.96 15.60
CA LEU A 33 3.73 -6.36 14.46
C LEU A 33 4.81 -5.39 14.94
N SER A 34 5.96 -5.40 14.28
CA SER A 34 6.99 -4.38 14.43
C SER A 34 6.51 -3.02 13.90
N PRO A 35 7.11 -1.90 14.36
CA PRO A 35 6.78 -0.58 13.84
C PRO A 35 6.91 -0.46 12.31
N LEU A 36 7.88 -1.16 11.73
CA LEU A 36 8.11 -1.16 10.28
C LEU A 36 7.02 -1.94 9.53
N GLU A 37 6.54 -3.06 10.07
CA GLU A 37 5.41 -3.81 9.50
C GLU A 37 4.11 -2.98 9.57
N ILE A 38 3.88 -2.28 10.68
CA ILE A 38 2.73 -1.40 10.84
C ILE A 38 2.76 -0.29 9.79
N GLU A 39 3.90 0.37 9.59
CA GLU A 39 4.04 1.45 8.61
C GLU A 39 3.83 0.95 7.16
N ILE A 40 4.44 -0.19 6.79
CA ILE A 40 4.26 -0.79 5.46
C ILE A 40 2.79 -1.16 5.22
N LEU A 41 2.14 -1.79 6.21
CA LEU A 41 0.75 -2.19 6.12
C LEU A 41 -0.17 -0.96 6.00
N ALA A 42 0.06 0.07 6.81
CA ALA A 42 -0.70 1.32 6.76
C ALA A 42 -0.61 1.99 5.38
N LYS A 43 0.60 2.10 4.80
CA LYS A 43 0.77 2.67 3.45
C LYS A 43 0.09 1.82 2.38
N LYS A 44 0.15 0.49 2.49
CA LYS A 44 -0.61 -0.40 1.59
C LYS A 44 -2.11 -0.20 1.72
N MET A 45 -2.65 0.00 2.92
CA MET A 45 -4.07 0.33 3.09
C MET A 45 -4.47 1.64 2.42
N VAL A 46 -3.62 2.67 2.50
CA VAL A 46 -3.84 3.95 1.80
C VAL A 46 -3.86 3.74 0.29
N LEU A 47 -2.97 2.90 -0.24
CA LEU A 47 -2.95 2.54 -1.66
C LEU A 47 -4.25 1.83 -2.08
N GLU A 48 -4.74 0.87 -1.29
CA GLU A 48 -6.02 0.19 -1.55
C GLU A 48 -7.23 1.13 -1.50
N TRP A 49 -7.17 2.17 -0.67
CA TRP A 49 -8.19 3.20 -0.63
C TRP A 49 -8.12 4.13 -1.85
N LEU A 50 -6.92 4.45 -2.33
CA LEU A 50 -6.67 5.37 -3.44
C LEU A 50 -7.09 4.80 -4.80
N GLU A 51 -6.87 3.51 -5.02
CA GLU A 51 -7.15 2.83 -6.30
C GLU A 51 -8.61 3.02 -6.79
N PRO A 52 -9.66 2.75 -5.98
CA PRO A 52 -11.04 2.99 -6.39
C PRO A 52 -11.35 4.46 -6.74
N GLN A 53 -10.69 5.43 -6.09
CA GLN A 53 -10.91 6.86 -6.35
C GLN A 53 -10.40 7.23 -7.76
N ILE A 54 -9.20 6.75 -8.09
CA ILE A 54 -8.61 6.94 -9.42
C ILE A 54 -9.48 6.26 -10.48
N GLN A 55 -9.92 5.03 -10.24
CA GLN A 55 -10.77 4.27 -11.19
C GLN A 55 -12.12 4.95 -11.43
N SER A 56 -12.74 5.51 -10.39
CA SER A 56 -13.98 6.29 -10.50
C SER A 56 -13.80 7.48 -11.46
N ILE A 57 -12.71 8.24 -11.32
CA ILE A 57 -12.43 9.38 -12.20
C ILE A 57 -12.13 8.93 -13.63
N TYR A 58 -11.45 7.80 -13.83
CA TYR A 58 -11.27 7.23 -15.16
C TYR A 58 -12.59 6.83 -15.82
N MET A 59 -13.54 6.28 -15.06
CA MET A 59 -14.87 5.96 -15.58
C MET A 59 -15.60 7.24 -16.01
N VAL A 60 -15.57 8.29 -15.19
CA VAL A 60 -16.14 9.60 -15.54
C VAL A 60 -15.49 10.15 -16.82
N LYS A 61 -14.16 10.06 -16.95
CA LYS A 61 -13.44 10.47 -18.15
C LYS A 61 -13.88 9.73 -19.41
N GLN A 62 -14.21 8.44 -19.31
CA GLN A 62 -14.69 7.65 -20.46
C GLN A 62 -16.12 8.04 -20.89
N LEU A 63 -16.95 8.48 -19.94
CA LEU A 63 -18.33 8.92 -20.22
C LEU A 63 -18.40 10.35 -20.78
N MET A 64 -17.39 11.18 -20.52
CA MET A 64 -17.34 12.57 -20.96
C MET A 64 -16.54 12.76 -22.26
N ASN A 65 -16.90 13.77 -23.05
CA ASN A 65 -16.06 14.19 -24.16
C ASN A 65 -14.73 14.76 -23.64
N SER A 66 -13.65 14.50 -24.38
CA SER A 66 -12.27 14.90 -24.04
C SER A 66 -12.11 16.41 -23.81
N SER A 67 -12.94 17.25 -24.45
CA SER A 67 -12.99 18.70 -24.25
C SER A 67 -13.50 19.06 -22.87
N ASP A 68 -14.61 18.46 -22.47
CA ASP A 68 -15.35 18.81 -21.25
C ASP A 68 -14.53 18.38 -20.04
N PHE A 69 -13.97 17.16 -20.08
CA PHE A 69 -13.10 16.66 -19.01
C PHE A 69 -11.87 17.54 -18.75
N LYS A 70 -11.32 18.19 -19.78
CA LYS A 70 -10.20 19.13 -19.66
C LYS A 70 -10.63 20.50 -19.12
N ILE A 71 -11.85 20.93 -19.44
CA ILE A 71 -12.40 22.20 -18.96
C ILE A 71 -12.71 22.12 -17.46
N TYR A 72 -13.09 20.94 -16.96
CA TYR A 72 -13.26 20.71 -15.53
C TYR A 72 -11.93 20.43 -14.79
N SER A 73 -11.85 20.73 -13.50
CA SER A 73 -10.69 20.48 -12.62
C SER A 73 -10.35 18.98 -12.41
N GLN A 74 -11.15 18.08 -12.98
CA GLN A 74 -11.02 16.63 -12.83
C GLN A 74 -9.73 16.08 -13.45
N ALA A 75 -9.26 16.67 -14.56
CA ALA A 75 -8.00 16.26 -15.19
C ALA A 75 -6.79 16.52 -14.28
N GLN A 76 -6.72 17.69 -13.64
CA GLN A 76 -5.65 18.02 -12.72
C GLN A 76 -5.73 17.17 -11.45
N HIS A 77 -6.93 16.99 -10.91
CA HIS A 77 -7.14 16.15 -9.73
C HIS A 77 -6.67 14.70 -9.97
N LEU A 78 -7.04 14.10 -11.11
CA LEU A 78 -6.59 12.77 -11.50
C LEU A 78 -5.05 12.70 -11.59
N HIS A 79 -4.41 13.72 -12.15
CA HIS A 79 -2.96 13.78 -12.24
C HIS A 79 -2.29 13.80 -10.85
N GLU A 80 -2.81 14.58 -9.91
CA GLU A 80 -2.28 14.61 -8.55
C GLU A 80 -2.46 13.29 -7.80
N LEU A 81 -3.60 12.61 -7.98
CA LEU A 81 -3.84 11.29 -7.39
C LEU A 81 -2.89 10.23 -7.98
N GLU A 82 -2.66 10.26 -9.29
CA GLU A 82 -1.68 9.40 -9.97
C GLU A 82 -0.25 9.65 -9.46
N ASN A 83 0.13 10.91 -9.25
CA ASN A 83 1.42 11.26 -8.68
C ASN A 83 1.53 10.81 -7.22
N PHE A 84 0.47 10.95 -6.43
CA PHE A 84 0.44 10.47 -5.06
C PHE A 84 0.58 8.94 -4.99
N ARG A 85 -0.13 8.21 -5.86
CA ARG A 85 0.00 6.76 -6.00
C ARG A 85 1.45 6.34 -6.27
N LYS A 86 2.12 7.01 -7.21
CA LYS A 86 3.53 6.72 -7.53
C LYS A 86 4.46 6.93 -6.33
N ARG A 87 4.28 8.01 -5.57
CA ARG A 87 5.07 8.27 -4.35
C ARG A 87 4.85 7.18 -3.30
N LEU A 88 3.60 6.77 -3.08
CA LEU A 88 3.28 5.68 -2.16
C LEU A 88 3.96 4.36 -2.55
N TYR A 89 3.99 4.02 -3.85
CA TYR A 89 4.70 2.82 -4.31
C TYR A 89 6.21 2.86 -4.00
N VAL A 90 6.85 4.00 -4.23
CA VAL A 90 8.29 4.17 -3.93
C VAL A 90 8.54 4.04 -2.43
N GLU A 91 7.74 4.73 -1.60
CA GLU A 91 7.88 4.65 -0.14
C GLU A 91 7.66 3.23 0.40
N ILE A 92 6.65 2.51 -0.13
CA ILE A 92 6.39 1.12 0.25
C ILE A 92 7.57 0.22 -0.15
N ASP A 93 8.14 0.43 -1.33
CA ASP A 93 9.28 -0.36 -1.81
C ASP A 93 10.52 -0.10 -0.94
N ASP A 94 10.85 1.15 -0.66
CA ASP A 94 11.96 1.54 0.21
C ASP A 94 11.83 0.92 1.61
N LEU A 95 10.64 1.00 2.22
CA LEU A 95 10.38 0.38 3.52
C LEU A 95 10.45 -1.15 3.45
N THR A 96 9.95 -1.76 2.37
CA THR A 96 10.00 -3.21 2.17
C THR A 96 11.44 -3.70 2.00
N VAL A 97 12.28 -2.93 1.33
CA VAL A 97 13.72 -3.20 1.18
C VAL A 97 14.41 -3.13 2.54
N GLN A 98 14.21 -2.06 3.30
CA GLN A 98 14.74 -1.91 4.67
C GLN A 98 14.29 -3.06 5.59
N TYR A 99 13.00 -3.40 5.52
CA TYR A 99 12.45 -4.54 6.25
C TYR A 99 13.16 -5.84 5.85
N THR A 100 13.28 -6.11 4.56
CA THR A 100 13.94 -7.33 4.07
C THR A 100 15.40 -7.41 4.56
N TYR A 101 16.14 -6.28 4.60
CA TYR A 101 17.51 -6.27 5.13
C TYR A 101 17.57 -6.56 6.63
N ASN A 102 16.66 -5.99 7.43
CA ASN A 102 16.64 -6.19 8.87
C ASN A 102 16.30 -7.63 9.28
N TYR A 103 15.51 -8.32 8.45
CA TYR A 103 15.09 -9.71 8.70
C TYR A 103 15.81 -10.73 7.81
N ALA A 104 16.77 -10.30 6.98
CA ALA A 104 17.59 -11.22 6.21
C ALA A 104 18.43 -12.04 7.20
N PRO A 105 18.42 -13.39 7.10
CA PRO A 105 19.32 -14.20 7.91
C PRO A 105 20.75 -13.76 7.60
N ASN A 106 21.58 -13.62 8.65
CA ASN A 106 22.98 -13.19 8.58
C ASN A 106 23.84 -14.17 7.77
N ALA A 107 23.61 -14.27 6.45
CA ALA A 107 24.35 -15.15 5.56
C ALA A 107 25.83 -14.72 5.42
N PHE A 108 26.20 -13.54 5.93
CA PHE A 108 27.55 -12.99 5.87
C PHE A 108 28.31 -13.01 7.20
N GLN A 109 27.70 -13.44 8.32
CA GLN A 109 28.43 -13.53 9.61
C GLN A 109 29.27 -14.81 9.74
N ASN A 110 29.11 -15.79 8.85
CA ASN A 110 29.82 -17.08 8.91
C ASN A 110 31.04 -17.18 7.98
N LEU A 111 31.57 -16.06 7.45
CA LEU A 111 32.77 -16.04 6.61
C LEU A 111 33.98 -15.34 7.26
N ALA A 112 33.93 -15.09 8.58
CA ALA A 112 34.98 -14.39 9.32
C ALA A 112 35.43 -15.11 10.61
N LEU A 113 35.50 -16.46 10.57
CA LEU A 113 36.21 -17.30 11.54
C LEU A 113 36.92 -18.43 10.79
#